data_AF-G3UYI7-F1
#
_entry.id   AF-G3UYI7-F1
#
_cell.length_a   1.000
_cell.length_b   1.000
_cell.length_c   1.000
_cell.angle_alpha   90.00
_cell.angle_beta   90.00
_cell.angle_gamma   90.00
#
_symmetry.space_group_name_H-M   'P 1'
#
loop_
_entity.id
_entity.type
_entity.pdbx_description
1 polymer ?
#
loop_
_entity_poly.entity_id
_entity_poly.type
_entity_poly.pdbx_seq_one_letter_code
_entity_poly.pdbx_strand_id
1 'polypeptide(L)'
;MPLCPLLLLALGLRLTGTLNSNDPNVCTFWESFTTTTKESHLRPFSLLPAESCHRPWEDPHTCAQPTVVYRTVYRQVVKMDSRPRLQCCRGYYES
;
A
#
# COMPACT_ATOMS: atom_id res chain seq x y z
N MET A 1 27.27 -37.03 -7.44
CA MET A 1 26.91 -37.04 -6.00
C MET A 1 26.99 -35.62 -5.44
N PRO A 2 25.97 -34.75 -5.65
CA PRO A 2 25.97 -33.35 -5.21
C PRO A 2 25.34 -33.18 -3.81
N LEU A 3 25.61 -34.11 -2.89
CA LEU A 3 25.00 -34.10 -1.55
C LEU A 3 25.59 -33.01 -0.64
N CYS A 4 26.86 -32.66 -0.84
CA CYS A 4 27.58 -31.68 -0.04
C CYS A 4 27.02 -30.23 -0.15
N PRO A 5 26.77 -29.66 -1.34
CA PRO A 5 26.23 -28.31 -1.44
C PRO A 5 24.80 -28.21 -0.89
N LEU A 6 23.98 -29.25 -1.06
CA LEU A 6 22.63 -29.32 -0.49
C LEU A 6 22.66 -29.35 1.04
N LEU A 7 23.62 -30.05 1.63
CA LEU A 7 23.79 -30.13 3.09
C LEU A 7 24.22 -28.77 3.67
N LEU A 8 25.11 -28.06 2.98
CA LEU A 8 25.57 -26.72 3.38
C LEU A 8 24.45 -25.67 3.27
N LEU A 9 23.64 -25.72 2.21
CA LEU A 9 22.44 -24.90 2.05
C LEU A 9 21.40 -25.20 3.15
N ALA A 10 21.20 -26.48 3.49
CA ALA A 10 20.30 -26.87 4.57
C ALA A 10 20.79 -26.41 5.95
N LEU A 11 22.10 -26.45 6.21
CA LEU A 11 22.68 -25.91 7.45
C LEU A 11 22.52 -24.39 7.51
N GLY A 12 22.82 -23.68 6.42
CA GLY A 12 22.68 -22.21 6.35
C GLY A 12 21.25 -21.73 6.58
N LEU A 13 20.24 -22.47 6.11
CA LEU A 13 18.82 -22.18 6.33
C LEU A 13 18.37 -22.43 7.79
N ARG A 14 19.10 -23.27 8.54
CA ARG A 14 18.80 -23.59 9.95
C ARG A 14 19.36 -22.54 10.92
N LEU A 15 20.35 -21.76 10.50
CA LEU A 15 20.96 -20.71 11.32
C LEU A 15 20.15 -19.40 11.32
N THR A 16 19.16 -19.24 10.44
CA THR A 16 18.18 -18.16 10.60
C THR A 16 17.17 -18.61 11.66
N GLY A 17 17.48 -18.33 12.93
CA GLY A 17 16.55 -18.56 14.03
C GLY A 17 15.23 -17.86 13.75
N THR A 18 14.16 -18.63 13.55
CA THR A 18 12.79 -18.09 13.49
C THR A 18 12.15 -18.37 14.83
N LEU A 19 11.83 -17.32 15.60
CA LEU A 19 11.11 -17.44 16.86
C LEU A 19 9.81 -18.24 16.66
N ASN A 20 9.58 -19.24 17.51
CA ASN A 20 8.35 -20.00 17.56
C ASN A 20 7.45 -19.49 18.69
N SER A 21 6.13 -19.53 18.50
CA SER A 21 5.18 -19.15 19.55
C SER A 21 5.23 -20.07 20.78
N ASN A 22 5.79 -21.27 20.67
CA ASN A 22 5.93 -22.22 21.77
C ASN A 22 7.25 -22.07 22.53
N ASP A 23 8.17 -21.23 22.05
CA ASP A 23 9.48 -21.06 22.69
C ASP A 23 9.33 -20.30 24.01
N PRO A 24 10.10 -20.66 25.06
CA PRO A 24 10.07 -19.95 26.32
C PRO A 24 10.55 -18.50 26.13
N ASN A 25 9.91 -17.56 26.83
CA ASN A 25 10.22 -16.13 26.76
C ASN A 25 10.02 -15.50 25.37
N VAL A 26 9.10 -16.05 24.57
CA VAL A 26 8.60 -15.41 23.34
C VAL A 26 7.27 -14.73 23.59
N CYS A 27 7.18 -13.47 23.20
CA CYS A 27 6.02 -12.61 23.35
C CYS A 27 5.53 -12.16 21.97
N THR A 28 4.21 -12.02 21.81
CA THR A 28 3.62 -11.40 20.62
C THR A 28 3.46 -9.90 20.85
N PHE A 29 3.97 -9.09 19.92
CA PHE A 29 3.74 -7.65 19.90
C PHE A 29 3.06 -7.24 18.59
N TRP A 30 2.36 -6.11 18.63
CA TRP A 30 1.74 -5.53 17.44
C TRP A 30 2.71 -4.56 16.78
N GLU A 31 3.16 -4.90 15.58
CA GLU A 31 4.01 -4.06 14.74
C GLU A 31 3.13 -3.29 13.75
N SER A 32 3.24 -1.97 13.76
CA SER A 32 2.67 -1.12 12.72
C SER A 32 3.59 -1.10 11.50
N PHE A 33 3.04 -1.24 10.31
CA PHE A 33 3.77 -1.18 9.05
C PHE A 33 3.01 -0.38 8.01
N THR A 34 3.72 0.12 7.01
CA THR A 34 3.13 0.89 5.91
C THR A 34 3.02 0.02 4.65
N THR A 35 1.82 -0.05 4.10
CA THR A 35 1.51 -0.76 2.86
C THR A 35 1.18 0.24 1.77
N THR A 36 1.83 0.11 0.61
CA THR A 36 1.48 0.88 -0.57
C THR A 36 0.40 0.15 -1.35
N THR A 37 -0.78 0.76 -1.49
CA THR A 37 -1.91 0.16 -2.21
C THR A 37 -2.42 1.11 -3.28
N LYS A 38 -2.87 0.55 -4.41
CA LYS A 38 -3.61 1.30 -5.42
C LYS A 38 -5.08 1.37 -5.03
N GLU A 39 -5.59 2.58 -4.89
CA GLU A 39 -6.97 2.86 -4.53
C GLU A 39 -7.66 3.63 -5.65
N SER A 40 -8.87 3.21 -6.01
CA SER A 40 -9.72 3.94 -6.92
C SER A 40 -10.46 5.05 -6.17
N HIS A 41 -10.55 6.23 -6.78
CA HIS A 41 -11.36 7.31 -6.27
C HIS A 41 -12.02 8.09 -7.40
N LEU A 42 -13.14 8.73 -7.10
CA LEU A 42 -13.80 9.63 -8.03
C LEU A 42 -13.07 10.97 -8.01
N ARG A 43 -12.58 11.39 -9.17
CA ARG A 43 -11.95 12.70 -9.37
C ARG A 43 -12.81 13.54 -10.32
N PRO A 44 -13.07 14.83 -9.99
CA PRO A 44 -13.80 15.72 -10.89
C PRO A 44 -12.92 16.15 -12.07
N PHE A 45 -13.53 16.24 -13.25
CA PHE A 45 -12.93 16.75 -14.48
C PHE A 45 -13.88 17.77 -15.11
N SER A 46 -13.36 18.94 -15.44
CA SER A 46 -14.12 19.96 -16.17
C SER A 46 -14.14 19.61 -17.66
N LEU A 47 -15.33 19.40 -18.21
CA LEU A 47 -15.55 19.30 -19.65
C LEU A 47 -15.93 20.67 -20.17
N LEU A 48 -15.14 21.17 -21.11
CA LEU A 48 -15.49 22.37 -21.85
C LEU A 48 -16.63 22.05 -22.84
N PRO A 49 -17.58 22.98 -23.02
CA PRO A 49 -18.58 22.86 -24.07
C PRO A 49 -17.91 22.74 -25.44
N ALA A 50 -18.52 21.96 -26.35
CA ALA A 50 -18.01 21.77 -27.70
C ALA A 50 -18.11 23.04 -28.57
N GLU A 51 -19.09 23.90 -28.29
CA GLU A 51 -19.29 25.17 -28.99
C GLU A 51 -18.57 26.30 -28.28
N SER A 52 -17.91 27.18 -29.06
CA SER A 52 -17.22 28.34 -28.53
C SER A 52 -18.19 29.50 -28.30
N CYS A 53 -18.11 30.14 -27.12
CA CYS A 53 -18.94 31.30 -26.80
C CYS A 53 -18.43 32.61 -27.45
N HIS A 54 -17.73 32.53 -28.58
CA HIS A 54 -17.09 33.67 -29.23
C HIS A 54 -18.06 34.43 -30.17
N ARG A 55 -19.35 34.46 -29.85
CA ARG A 55 -20.36 35.20 -30.62
C ARG A 55 -20.49 36.63 -30.06
N PRO A 56 -20.21 37.68 -30.86
CA PRO A 56 -20.20 39.07 -30.39
C PRO A 56 -21.52 39.63 -29.85
N TRP A 57 -22.63 38.89 -30.02
CA TRP A 57 -24.00 39.36 -29.77
C TRP A 57 -24.81 38.44 -28.84
N GLU A 58 -24.20 37.41 -28.25
CA GLU A 58 -24.90 36.56 -27.28
C GLU A 58 -24.65 37.04 -25.85
N ASP A 59 -25.74 37.14 -25.10
CA ASP A 59 -25.75 37.46 -23.67
C ASP A 59 -24.82 36.46 -22.93
N PRO A 60 -23.94 36.89 -22.00
CA PRO A 60 -23.06 36.00 -21.23
C PRO A 60 -23.81 34.85 -20.54
N HIS A 61 -25.10 35.03 -20.24
CA HIS A 61 -25.97 34.02 -19.66
C HIS A 61 -26.41 32.91 -20.63
N THR A 62 -26.23 33.09 -21.94
CA THR A 62 -26.60 32.13 -23.00
C THR A 62 -25.47 31.13 -23.29
N CYS A 63 -24.24 31.42 -22.84
CA CYS A 63 -23.08 30.57 -23.05
C CYS A 63 -23.22 29.23 -22.30
N ALA A 64 -23.00 28.12 -23.01
CA ALA A 64 -22.94 26.79 -22.39
C ALA A 64 -21.88 26.76 -21.29
N GLN A 65 -22.24 26.29 -20.10
CA GLN A 65 -21.32 26.25 -18.97
C GLN A 65 -20.47 24.97 -18.97
N PRO A 66 -19.21 25.02 -18.50
CA PRO A 66 -18.40 23.83 -18.30
C PRO A 66 -19.11 22.84 -17.37
N THR A 67 -19.18 21.58 -17.79
CA THR A 67 -19.81 20.51 -16.99
C THR A 67 -18.75 19.78 -16.18
N VAL A 68 -19.02 19.52 -14.90
CA VAL A 68 -18.14 18.70 -14.05
C VAL A 68 -18.56 17.24 -14.16
N VAL A 69 -17.65 16.38 -14.62
CA VAL A 69 -17.85 14.93 -14.63
C VAL A 69 -16.93 14.24 -13.64
N TYR A 70 -17.45 13.24 -12.93
CA TYR A 70 -16.66 12.43 -12.01
C TYR A 70 -16.19 11.18 -12.74
N ARG A 71 -14.87 10.95 -12.74
CA ARG A 71 -14.28 9.74 -13.31
C ARG A 71 -13.47 9.01 -12.25
N THR A 72 -13.56 7.69 -12.28
CA THR A 72 -12.74 6.83 -11.44
C THR A 72 -11.29 6.88 -11.90
N VAL A 73 -10.39 7.28 -11.01
CA VAL A 73 -8.95 7.27 -11.27
C VAL A 73 -8.24 6.53 -10.14
N TYR A 74 -7.12 5.90 -10.48
CA TYR A 74 -6.29 5.20 -9.51
C TYR A 74 -5.26 6.15 -8.93
N ARG A 75 -5.09 6.11 -7.60
CA ARG A 75 -3.98 6.75 -6.92
C ARG A 75 -3.24 5.73 -6.06
N GLN A 76 -1.96 5.96 -5.88
CA GLN A 76 -1.16 5.21 -4.93
C GLN A 76 -1.32 5.86 -3.55
N VAL A 77 -1.69 5.07 -2.55
CA VAL A 77 -1.88 5.53 -1.17
C VAL A 77 -1.02 4.67 -0.26
N VAL A 78 -0.40 5.32 0.73
CA VAL A 78 0.29 4.64 1.82
C VAL A 78 -0.70 4.46 2.96
N LYS A 79 -1.03 3.22 3.30
CA LYS A 79 -1.89 2.86 4.43
C LYS A 79 -1.03 2.32 5.56
N MET A 80 -1.43 2.61 6.80
CA MET A 80 -0.80 2.04 7.98
C MET A 80 -1.65 0.87 8.46
N ASP A 81 -1.04 -0.29 8.55
CA ASP A 81 -1.65 -1.54 9.01
C ASP A 81 -0.91 -2.05 10.24
N SER A 82 -1.50 -2.98 10.99
CA SER A 82 -0.88 -3.61 12.15
C SER A 82 -0.87 -5.13 12.00
N ARG A 83 0.26 -5.77 12.30
CA ARG A 83 0.39 -7.23 12.30
C ARG A 83 1.03 -7.75 13.59
N PRO A 84 0.63 -8.93 14.07
CA PRO A 84 1.32 -9.57 15.18
C PRO A 84 2.70 -10.04 14.72
N ARG A 85 3.70 -9.83 15.57
CA ARG A 85 5.07 -10.32 15.40
C ARG A 85 5.54 -10.98 16.69
N LEU A 86 6.34 -12.02 16.55
CA LEU A 86 7.00 -12.67 17.69
C LEU A 86 8.32 -11.96 17.96
N GLN A 87 8.61 -11.70 19.24
CA GLN A 87 9.87 -11.15 19.72
C GLN A 87 10.20 -11.78 21.08
N CYS A 88 11.48 -11.85 21.45
CA CYS A 88 11.85 -12.12 22.84
C CYS A 88 11.16 -11.15 23.78
N CYS A 89 10.59 -11.67 24.86
CA CYS A 89 9.97 -10.88 25.91
C CYS A 89 11.00 -9.89 26.51
N ARG A 90 10.51 -8.79 27.07
CA ARG A 90 11.37 -7.75 27.66
C ARG A 90 12.32 -8.36 28.71
N GLY A 91 13.61 -8.13 28.53
CA GLY A 91 14.66 -8.66 29.41
C GLY A 91 15.29 -9.98 28.94
N TYR A 92 14.79 -10.56 27.85
CA TYR A 92 15.37 -11.74 27.20
C TYR A 92 15.91 -11.36 25.82
N TYR A 93 16.98 -12.04 25.40
CA TYR A 93 17.64 -11.83 24.11
C TYR A 93 17.97 -13.19 23.49
N GLU A 94 18.05 -13.24 22.16
CA GLU A 94 18.58 -14.40 21.44
C GLU A 94 20.10 -14.46 21.70
N SER A 95 20.57 -15.56 22.29
CA SER A 95 21.98 -15.79 22.67
C SER A 95 22.78 -16.48 21.60
#